data_AF-A0A286RH03-F1
#
_entry.id   AF-A0A286RH03-F1
#
_cell.length_a   1.000
_cell.length_b   1.000
_cell.length_c   1.000
_cell.angle_alpha   90.00
_cell.angle_beta   90.00
_cell.angle_gamma   90.00
#
_symmetry.space_group_name_H-M   'P 1'
#
loop_
_entity.id
_entity.type
_entity.pdbx_description
1 polymer ?
#
loop_
_entity_poly.entity_id
_entity_poly.type
_entity_poly.pdbx_seq_one_letter_code
_entity_poly.pdbx_strand_id
1 'polypeptide(L)'
;MANEYDPYREALVVEKIFLWPKELDHYSQDIRNRVEHELDANPQQAEQLAYVRLPVGFRREITITAGDIQRILGMSDETSKAVETSA
;
A
#
# COMPACT_ATOMS: atom_id res chain seq x y z
N MET A 1 -15.34 -4.34 -8.88
CA MET A 1 -14.49 -3.18 -8.61
C MET A 1 -14.53 -2.95 -7.11
N ALA A 2 -13.62 -3.62 -6.37
CA ALA A 2 -13.59 -3.59 -4.91
C ALA A 2 -12.45 -2.71 -4.37
N ASN A 3 -11.61 -2.15 -5.26
CA ASN A 3 -10.33 -1.53 -4.94
C ASN A 3 -10.34 0.01 -5.14
N GLU A 4 -11.51 0.63 -5.22
CA GLU A 4 -11.60 2.07 -5.48
C GLU A 4 -11.77 2.84 -4.17
N TYR A 5 -10.97 3.90 -4.02
CA TYR A 5 -11.08 4.82 -2.89
C TYR A 5 -12.43 5.55 -2.91
N ASP A 6 -13.18 5.43 -1.82
CA ASP A 6 -14.50 6.06 -1.66
C ASP A 6 -14.39 7.14 -0.55
N PRO A 7 -14.42 8.44 -0.91
CA PRO A 7 -14.29 9.53 0.07
C PRO A 7 -15.34 9.51 1.18
N TYR A 8 -16.55 9.01 0.88
CA TYR A 8 -17.62 8.93 1.87
C TYR A 8 -17.35 7.82 2.89
N ARG A 9 -16.86 6.67 2.43
CA ARG A 9 -16.45 5.58 3.33
C ARG A 9 -15.22 5.97 4.14
N GLU A 10 -14.25 6.62 3.53
CA GLU A 10 -13.03 7.08 4.21
C GLU A 10 -13.36 8.03 5.37
N ALA A 11 -14.28 8.98 5.17
CA ALA A 11 -14.72 9.90 6.23
C ALA A 11 -15.37 9.19 7.44
N LEU A 12 -15.80 7.94 7.28
CA LEU A 12 -16.42 7.12 8.30
C LEU A 12 -15.49 6.00 8.80
N VAL A 13 -14.21 6.02 8.43
CA VAL A 13 -13.22 5.06 8.90
C VAL A 13 -12.93 5.28 10.39
N VAL A 14 -13.11 4.22 11.17
CA VAL A 14 -12.85 4.19 12.62
C VAL A 14 -11.71 3.23 12.97
N GLU A 15 -11.37 2.32 12.07
CA GLU A 15 -10.30 1.35 12.23
C GLU A 15 -9.49 1.23 10.93
N LYS A 16 -8.18 1.04 11.04
CA LYS A 16 -7.27 0.85 9.92
C LYS A 16 -6.45 -0.40 10.15
N ILE A 17 -6.39 -1.28 9.16
CA ILE A 17 -5.54 -2.47 9.21
C ILE A 17 -4.74 -2.65 7.92
N PHE A 18 -3.53 -3.15 8.07
CA PHE A 18 -2.64 -3.52 6.97
C PHE A 18 -2.45 -5.03 6.99
N LEU A 19 -2.82 -5.67 5.90
CA LEU A 19 -2.70 -7.11 5.74
C LEU A 19 -1.46 -7.39 4.90
N TRP A 20 -0.48 -8.05 5.51
CA TRP A 20 0.71 -8.51 4.81
C TRP A 20 0.53 -9.97 4.39
N PRO A 21 0.47 -10.26 3.08
CA PRO A 21 0.49 -11.62 2.58
C PRO A 21 1.77 -12.35 3.02
N LYS A 22 1.68 -13.68 3.17
CA LYS A 22 2.81 -14.51 3.64
C LYS A 22 4.03 -14.40 2.73
N GLU A 23 3.80 -14.17 1.45
CA GLU A 23 4.84 -13.98 0.43
C GLU A 23 5.71 -12.75 0.70
N LEU A 24 5.18 -11.76 1.41
CA LEU A 24 5.83 -10.49 1.75
C LEU A 24 6.24 -10.41 3.23
N ASP A 25 6.12 -11.50 4.01
CA ASP A 25 6.47 -11.49 5.43
C ASP A 25 7.99 -11.45 5.70
N HIS A 26 8.78 -11.56 4.63
CA HIS A 26 10.25 -11.49 4.68
C HIS A 26 10.81 -10.07 4.82
N TYR A 27 9.98 -9.03 4.67
CA TYR A 27 10.42 -7.64 4.84
C TYR A 27 10.61 -7.30 6.33
N SER A 28 11.65 -6.52 6.64
CA SER A 28 11.92 -6.06 8.00
C SER A 28 10.82 -5.13 8.51
N GLN A 29 10.69 -5.02 9.84
CA GLN A 29 9.68 -4.15 10.45
C GLN A 29 9.83 -2.68 10.02
N ASP A 30 11.05 -2.19 9.81
CA ASP A 30 11.29 -0.82 9.34
C ASP A 30 10.69 -0.58 7.94
N ILE A 31 10.86 -1.55 7.04
CA ILE A 31 10.26 -1.50 5.71
C ILE A 31 8.74 -1.57 5.81
N ARG A 32 8.21 -2.47 6.66
CA ARG A 32 6.77 -2.58 6.87
C ARG A 32 6.18 -1.27 7.36
N ASN A 33 6.77 -0.67 8.40
CA ASN A 33 6.34 0.61 8.94
C ASN A 33 6.35 1.73 7.89
N ARG A 34 7.38 1.77 7.04
CA ARG A 34 7.46 2.76 5.95
C ARG A 34 6.37 2.56 4.92
N VAL A 35 6.14 1.32 4.48
CA VAL A 35 5.10 0.99 3.50
C VAL A 35 3.71 1.31 4.05
N GLU A 36 3.43 0.92 5.29
CA GLU A 36 2.16 1.21 5.97
C GLU A 36 1.95 2.72 6.13
N HIS A 37 2.99 3.47 6.51
CA HIS A 37 2.90 4.93 6.65
C HIS A 37 2.53 5.61 5.33
N GLU A 38 3.19 5.24 4.23
CA GLU A 38 2.91 5.83 2.91
C GLU A 38 1.50 5.47 2.40
N LEU A 39 1.06 4.23 2.62
CA LEU A 39 -0.29 3.79 2.27
C LEU A 39 -1.36 4.37 3.20
N ASP A 40 -1.03 4.71 4.44
CA ASP A 40 -1.93 5.43 5.34
C ASP A 40 -2.16 6.87 4.86
N ALA A 41 -1.08 7.55 4.44
CA ALA A 41 -1.11 8.90 3.93
C ALA A 41 -1.78 9.01 2.56
N ASN A 42 -1.64 7.97 1.73
CA ASN A 42 -2.15 7.94 0.35
C ASN A 42 -2.94 6.65 0.04
N PRO A 43 -4.08 6.40 0.72
CA PRO A 43 -4.84 5.15 0.58
C PRO A 43 -5.38 4.94 -0.85
N GLN A 44 -5.63 6.02 -1.61
CA GLN A 44 -6.02 5.93 -3.02
C GLN A 44 -4.95 5.32 -3.94
N GLN A 45 -3.70 5.19 -3.48
CA GLN A 45 -2.62 4.57 -4.23
C GLN A 45 -2.46 3.07 -3.92
N ALA A 46 -3.20 2.54 -2.94
CA ALA A 46 -3.16 1.12 -2.63
C ALA A 46 -3.79 0.29 -3.76
N GLU A 47 -3.09 -0.73 -4.24
CA GLU A 47 -3.63 -1.61 -5.28
C GLU A 47 -4.84 -2.43 -4.80
N GLN A 48 -4.86 -2.75 -3.51
CA GLN A 48 -5.92 -3.50 -2.85
C GLN A 48 -6.39 -2.79 -1.59
N LEU A 49 -7.43 -1.98 -1.76
CA LEU A 49 -8.11 -1.25 -0.70
C LEU A 49 -9.53 -1.79 -0.53
N ALA A 50 -9.91 -2.15 0.70
CA ALA A 50 -11.26 -2.56 1.02
C ALA A 50 -11.82 -1.73 2.19
N TYR A 51 -13.13 -1.51 2.15
CA TYR A 51 -13.88 -0.93 3.26
C TYR A 51 -14.86 -1.96 3.79
N VAL A 52 -14.63 -2.40 5.02
CA VAL A 52 -15.52 -3.35 5.70
C VAL A 52 -16.45 -2.57 6.62
N ARG A 53 -17.76 -2.74 6.43
CA ARG A 53 -18.76 -2.07 7.28
C ARG A 53 -18.69 -2.63 8.70
N LEU A 54 -18.58 -1.74 9.67
CA LEU A 54 -18.69 -2.01 11.10
C LEU A 54 -20.00 -1.41 11.66
N PRO A 55 -20.44 -1.81 12.87
CA PRO A 55 -21.62 -1.22 13.52
C PRO A 55 -21.52 0.30 13.68
N VAL A 56 -20.32 0.83 13.92
CA VAL A 56 -20.08 2.25 14.24
C VAL A 56 -19.34 3.03 13.14
N GLY A 57 -19.10 2.42 11.97
CA GLY A 57 -18.35 3.07 10.90
C GLY A 57 -17.83 2.06 9.88
N PHE A 58 -16.64 2.32 9.34
CA PHE A 58 -15.94 1.40 8.46
C PHE A 58 -14.56 1.06 9.03
N ARG A 59 -14.10 -0.15 8.73
CA ARG A 59 -12.69 -0.51 8.81
C ARG A 59 -12.10 -0.40 7.42
N ARG A 60 -11.00 0.33 7.31
CA ARG A 60 -10.18 0.37 6.10
C ARG A 60 -9.16 -0.75 6.16
N GLU A 61 -9.19 -1.63 5.17
CA GLU A 61 -8.23 -2.73 5.04
C GLU A 61 -7.40 -2.49 3.79
N ILE A 62 -6.08 -2.45 3.95
CA ILE A 62 -5.15 -2.38 2.84
C ILE A 62 -4.37 -3.69 2.81
N THR A 63 -4.52 -4.45 1.73
CA THR A 63 -3.69 -5.64 1.48
C THR A 63 -2.45 -5.21 0.75
N ILE A 64 -1.30 -5.39 1.38
CA ILE A 64 -0.01 -5.00 0.81
C ILE A 64 0.29 -5.89 -0.39
N THR A 65 0.57 -5.28 -1.53
CA THR A 65 0.97 -5.98 -2.74
C THR A 65 2.46 -5.79 -3.03
N ALA A 66 3.02 -6.63 -3.89
CA ALA A 66 4.38 -6.44 -4.38
C ALA A 66 4.56 -5.12 -5.14
N GLY A 67 3.52 -4.66 -5.87
CA GLY A 67 3.55 -3.40 -6.60
C GLY A 67 3.55 -2.18 -5.68
N ASP A 68 2.84 -2.23 -4.54
CA ASP A 68 2.93 -1.20 -3.50
C ASP A 68 4.36 -1.07 -2.97
N ILE A 69 5.01 -2.20 -2.69
CA ILE A 69 6.39 -2.23 -2.20
C ILE A 69 7.36 -1.68 -3.25
N GLN A 70 7.25 -2.12 -4.51
CA GLN A 70 8.10 -1.64 -5.60
C GLN A 70 8.00 -0.12 -5.75
N ARG A 71 6.77 0.40 -5.73
CA ARG A 71 6.48 1.83 -5.84
C ARG A 71 7.06 2.64 -4.66
N ILE A 72 6.84 2.19 -3.44
CA ILE A 72 7.20 2.95 -2.22
C ILE A 72 8.69 2.88 -1.92
N LEU A 73 9.31 1.72 -2.13
CA LEU A 73 10.74 1.53 -1.91
C LEU A 73 11.58 2.00 -3.10
N GLY A 74 10.94 2.36 -4.22
CA GLY A 74 11.65 2.75 -5.44
C GLY A 74 12.45 1.58 -6.01
N MET A 75 11.97 0.34 -5.86
CA MET A 75 12.55 -0.83 -6.53
C MET A 75 12.14 -0.86 -8.00
N SER A 76 12.30 0.28 -8.67
CA SER A 76 12.28 0.38 -10.12
C SER A 76 13.42 -0.48 -10.66
N ASP A 77 13.20 -1.08 -11.81
CA ASP A 77 14.18 -1.73 -12.68
C ASP A 77 15.22 -0.70 -13.21
N GLU A 78 15.87 0.05 -12.32
CA GLU A 78 16.79 1.16 -12.61
C GLU A 78 18.26 0.71 -12.61
N THR A 79 18.52 -0.57 -12.85
CA THR A 79 19.87 -1.03 -13.23
C THR A 79 20.08 -1.01 -14.76
N SER A 80 19.06 -0.64 -15.55
CA SER A 80 19.15 -0.60 -17.03
C SER A 80 19.40 0.78 -17.65
N LYS A 81 19.60 1.86 -16.88
CA LYS A 81 19.95 3.19 -17.43
C LYS A 81 21.37 3.70 -17.14
N ALA A 82 22.24 2.87 -16.56
CA ALA A 82 23.64 3.25 -16.28
C ALA A 82 24.63 2.99 -17.44
N VAL A 83 24.19 2.54 -18.62
CA VAL A 83 25.06 2.21 -19.77
C VAL A 83 24.60 2.92 -21.05
N GLU A 84 24.57 4.25 -21.09
CA GLU A 84 24.54 4.96 -22.40
C GLU A 84 24.93 6.45 -22.33
N THR A 85 25.82 6.84 -21.42
CA THR A 85 26.46 8.17 -21.50
C THR A 85 27.92 8.10 -21.12
N SER A 86 28.68 7.36 -21.92
CA SER A 86 30.12 7.48 -22.07
C SER A 86 30.49 6.86 -23.42
N ALA A 87 30.27 7.64 -24.49
CA ALA A 87 30.86 7.44 -25.81
C ALA A 87 31.16 8.82 -26.38
#